data_AF-A0A841IMZ1-F1
#
_entry.id   AF-A0A841IMZ1-F1
#
_cell.length_a   1.000
_cell.length_b   1.000
_cell.length_c   1.000
_cell.angle_alpha   90.00
_cell.angle_beta   90.00
_cell.angle_gamma   90.00
#
_symmetry.space_group_name_H-M   'P 1'
#
loop_
_entity.id
_entity.type
_entity.pdbx_description
1 polymer ?
#
loop_
_entity_poly.entity_id
_entity_poly.type
_entity_poly.pdbx_seq_one_letter_code
_entity_poly.pdbx_strand_id
1 'polypeptide(L)'
;MTEFMLGVTSSLAATAATVGLGWLTSWRIRRRLLVALSRLTGLGVLRIHRHQDDARGDLAEELKRARWLRVMVGRGNELTRDGFVPVWSGEGRSPDSVRILLPDPRTSEEGRSWLERRERELLAADPGFHRGLLREQVLANFHYLAEATKGSSGTEIRFYDLPNLYRIIATDNTVFLTLYRNGAHGRHSPCIVAHRSSRLYDFALRIFATAWESGRTPDQADLLPHRGLPRIGSEDHRGGSDHPFPPLSPRSASPSPVPGNTGAPASEDQP
;
A
#
# COMPACT_ATOMS: atom_id res chain seq x y z
N MET A 1 -45.47 29.01 -36.69
CA MET A 1 -45.53 28.02 -35.58
C MET A 1 -44.44 26.95 -35.69
N THR A 2 -44.21 26.39 -36.87
CA THR A 2 -43.17 25.38 -37.14
C THR A 2 -41.75 25.85 -36.81
N GLU A 3 -41.35 27.05 -37.23
CA GLU A 3 -40.01 27.59 -36.97
C GLU A 3 -39.73 27.81 -35.47
N PHE A 4 -40.72 28.27 -34.72
CA PHE A 4 -40.62 28.43 -33.27
C PHE A 4 -40.47 27.09 -32.55
N MET A 5 -41.28 26.10 -32.91
CA MET A 5 -41.16 24.72 -32.39
C MET A 5 -39.79 24.10 -32.72
N LEU A 6 -39.28 24.35 -33.93
CA LEU A 6 -37.95 23.88 -34.35
C LEU A 6 -36.83 24.56 -33.56
N GLY A 7 -36.93 25.86 -33.31
CA GLY A 7 -35.98 26.60 -32.49
C GLY A 7 -35.97 26.14 -31.02
N VAL A 8 -37.15 25.93 -30.43
CA VAL A 8 -37.28 25.44 -29.04
C VAL A 8 -36.72 24.02 -28.92
N THR A 9 -37.06 23.12 -29.84
CA THR A 9 -36.54 21.74 -29.82
C THR A 9 -35.04 21.67 -30.08
N SER A 10 -34.51 22.49 -31.01
CA SER A 10 -33.08 22.65 -31.26
C SER A 10 -32.32 23.13 -30.01
N SER A 11 -32.83 24.16 -29.33
CA SER A 11 -32.25 24.70 -28.09
C SER A 11 -32.25 23.65 -26.98
N LEU A 12 -33.33 22.89 -26.83
CA LEU A 12 -33.43 21.83 -25.84
C LEU A 12 -32.44 20.70 -26.12
N ALA A 13 -32.34 20.27 -27.39
CA ALA A 13 -31.42 19.23 -27.81
C ALA A 13 -29.96 19.65 -27.66
N ALA A 14 -29.62 20.89 -28.03
CA ALA A 14 -28.30 21.45 -27.85
C ALA A 14 -27.92 21.52 -26.37
N THR A 15 -28.81 22.02 -25.51
CA THR A 15 -28.58 22.08 -24.06
C THR A 15 -28.41 20.69 -23.44
N ALA A 16 -29.26 19.73 -23.81
CA ALA A 16 -29.15 18.34 -23.36
C ALA A 16 -27.83 17.70 -23.81
N ALA A 17 -27.38 17.96 -25.04
CA ALA A 17 -26.10 17.49 -25.55
C ALA A 17 -24.93 18.13 -24.80
N THR A 18 -24.94 19.44 -24.57
CA THR A 18 -23.86 20.14 -23.83
C THR A 18 -23.79 19.67 -22.38
N VAL A 19 -24.93 19.53 -21.71
CA VAL A 19 -24.98 18.99 -20.34
C VAL A 19 -24.54 17.53 -20.33
N GLY A 20 -25.00 16.71 -21.27
CA GLY A 20 -24.60 15.32 -21.42
C GLY A 20 -23.09 15.16 -21.65
N LEU A 21 -22.51 15.95 -22.56
CA LEU A 21 -21.07 15.99 -22.79
C LEU A 21 -20.30 16.48 -21.56
N GLY A 22 -20.79 17.53 -20.88
CA GLY A 22 -20.20 18.03 -19.63
C GLY A 22 -20.25 17.00 -18.49
N TRP A 23 -21.29 16.16 -18.49
CA TRP A 23 -21.43 15.08 -17.52
C TRP A 23 -20.50 13.90 -17.85
N LEU A 24 -20.37 13.55 -19.14
CA LEU A 24 -19.45 12.55 -19.67
C LEU A 24 -17.98 12.95 -19.55
N THR A 25 -17.66 14.25 -19.49
CA THR A 25 -16.31 14.73 -19.17
C THR A 25 -16.02 14.70 -17.68
N SER A 26 -17.02 14.52 -16.81
CA SER A 26 -16.77 14.37 -15.39
C SER A 26 -15.94 13.11 -15.11
N TRP A 27 -14.83 13.30 -14.42
CA TRP A 27 -13.91 12.24 -14.05
C TRP A 27 -14.61 11.07 -13.33
N ARG A 28 -15.66 11.38 -12.55
CA ARG A 28 -16.42 10.39 -11.79
C ARG A 28 -17.22 9.45 -12.70
N ILE A 29 -17.84 9.96 -13.76
CA ILE A 29 -18.65 9.15 -14.69
C ILE A 29 -17.76 8.30 -15.58
N ARG A 30 -16.66 8.86 -16.09
CA ARG A 30 -15.66 8.09 -16.83
C ARG A 30 -15.13 6.91 -16.01
N ARG A 31 -14.85 7.12 -14.71
CA ARG A 31 -14.39 6.05 -13.82
C ARG A 31 -15.47 4.99 -13.60
N ARG A 32 -16.74 5.37 -13.44
CA ARG A 32 -17.86 4.42 -13.33
C ARG A 32 -18.06 3.62 -14.61
N LEU A 33 -18.00 4.27 -15.77
CA LEU A 33 -18.04 3.62 -17.08
C LEU A 33 -16.89 2.64 -17.26
N LEU A 34 -15.66 3.01 -16.91
CA LEU A 34 -14.51 2.11 -16.97
C LEU A 34 -14.68 0.89 -16.06
N VAL A 35 -15.19 1.08 -14.83
CA VAL A 35 -15.48 -0.05 -13.93
C VAL A 35 -16.58 -0.94 -14.52
N ALA A 36 -17.67 -0.36 -15.02
CA ALA A 36 -18.75 -1.11 -15.66
C ALA A 36 -18.27 -1.88 -16.89
N LEU A 37 -17.50 -1.24 -17.76
CA LEU A 37 -16.90 -1.85 -18.95
C LEU A 37 -15.93 -2.96 -18.54
N SER A 38 -15.10 -2.75 -17.52
CA SER A 38 -14.17 -3.78 -17.03
C SER A 38 -14.88 -5.01 -16.47
N ARG A 39 -16.06 -4.83 -15.87
CA ARG A 39 -16.91 -5.94 -15.41
C ARG A 39 -17.50 -6.69 -16.60
N LEU A 40 -18.00 -5.96 -17.59
CA LEU A 40 -18.55 -6.54 -18.83
C LEU A 40 -17.48 -7.28 -19.65
N THR A 41 -16.25 -6.79 -19.70
CA THR A 41 -15.13 -7.44 -20.41
C THR A 41 -14.46 -8.56 -19.63
N GLY A 42 -14.90 -8.83 -18.39
CA GLY A 42 -14.32 -9.88 -17.53
C GLY A 42 -12.96 -9.52 -16.93
N LEU A 43 -12.46 -8.31 -17.14
CA LEU A 43 -11.27 -7.77 -16.45
C LEU A 43 -11.52 -7.61 -14.94
N GLY A 44 -12.78 -7.35 -14.55
CA GLY A 44 -13.26 -7.36 -13.16
C GLY A 44 -12.51 -6.41 -12.21
N VAL A 45 -12.10 -5.26 -12.74
CA VAL A 45 -11.48 -4.20 -11.93
C VAL A 45 -12.54 -3.60 -11.01
N LEU A 46 -12.33 -3.72 -9.70
CA LEU A 46 -13.19 -3.09 -8.70
C LEU A 46 -12.92 -1.59 -8.60
N ARG A 47 -11.63 -1.24 -8.57
CA ARG A 47 -11.18 0.12 -8.29
C ARG A 47 -9.77 0.32 -8.84
N ILE A 48 -9.48 1.53 -9.32
CA ILE A 48 -8.12 1.96 -9.67
C ILE A 48 -7.81 3.17 -8.83
N HIS A 49 -6.87 3.04 -7.89
CA HIS A 49 -6.34 4.15 -7.10
C HIS A 49 -5.24 4.84 -7.90
N ARG A 50 -5.20 6.18 -7.80
CA ARG A 50 -4.17 6.98 -8.48
C ARG A 50 -2.81 6.74 -7.85
N HIS A 51 -2.78 6.61 -6.52
CA HIS A 51 -1.59 6.26 -5.76
C HIS A 51 -1.90 5.06 -4.88
N GLN A 52 -0.91 4.20 -4.64
CA GLN A 52 -1.12 3.07 -3.75
C GLN A 52 -1.39 3.52 -2.31
N ASP A 53 -0.93 4.69 -1.89
CA ASP A 53 -1.25 5.20 -0.56
C ASP A 53 -2.77 5.35 -0.34
N ASP A 54 -3.53 5.64 -1.39
CA ASP A 54 -4.99 5.70 -1.34
C ASP A 54 -5.66 4.33 -1.15
N ALA A 55 -4.93 3.22 -1.35
CA ALA A 55 -5.43 1.85 -1.23
C ALA A 55 -5.13 1.22 0.14
N ARG A 56 -4.41 1.92 1.04
CA ARG A 56 -3.96 1.38 2.33
C ARG A 56 -5.12 0.98 3.24
N GLY A 57 -6.16 1.80 3.32
CA GLY A 57 -7.35 1.50 4.13
C GLY A 57 -8.10 0.27 3.62
N ASP A 58 -8.34 0.22 2.30
CA ASP A 58 -8.99 -0.93 1.65
C ASP A 58 -8.16 -2.23 1.86
N LEU A 59 -6.83 -2.13 1.80
CA LEU A 59 -5.93 -3.26 2.06
C LEU A 59 -5.98 -3.71 3.53
N ALA A 60 -5.95 -2.78 4.49
CA ALA A 60 -5.99 -3.12 5.91
C ALA A 60 -7.29 -3.85 6.28
N GLU A 61 -8.44 -3.40 5.75
CA GLU A 61 -9.72 -4.10 5.94
C GLU A 61 -9.74 -5.48 5.27
N GLU A 62 -9.10 -5.61 4.11
CA GLU A 62 -8.97 -6.92 3.45
C GLU A 62 -8.12 -7.90 4.27
N LEU A 63 -7.01 -7.44 4.84
CA LEU A 63 -6.09 -8.29 5.60
C LEU A 63 -6.75 -8.86 6.86
N LYS A 64 -7.64 -8.12 7.52
CA LYS A 64 -8.38 -8.59 8.71
C LYS A 64 -9.26 -9.81 8.46
N ARG A 65 -9.71 -10.02 7.21
CA ARG A 65 -10.63 -11.09 6.82
C ARG A 65 -9.99 -12.19 5.99
N ALA A 66 -8.72 -12.02 5.61
CA ALA A 66 -8.02 -12.91 4.70
C ALA A 66 -7.77 -14.28 5.33
N ARG A 67 -8.06 -15.34 4.59
CA ARG A 67 -7.72 -16.72 4.99
C ARG A 67 -6.28 -17.07 4.64
N TRP A 68 -5.82 -16.58 3.50
CA TRP A 68 -4.42 -16.68 3.08
C TRP A 68 -3.95 -15.35 2.52
N LEU A 69 -2.64 -15.15 2.53
CA LEU A 69 -1.98 -13.94 2.07
C LEU A 69 -0.79 -14.30 1.19
N ARG A 70 -0.74 -13.72 -0.02
CA ARG A 70 0.36 -13.87 -0.98
C ARG A 70 0.88 -12.49 -1.35
N VAL A 71 2.16 -12.27 -1.12
CA VAL A 71 2.79 -10.95 -1.21
C VAL A 71 4.01 -11.04 -2.08
N MET A 72 4.08 -10.24 -3.13
CA MET A 72 5.27 -10.03 -3.96
C MET A 72 5.55 -8.54 -4.03
N VAL A 73 6.70 -8.12 -3.52
CA VAL A 73 7.02 -6.71 -3.29
C VAL A 73 8.36 -6.33 -3.90
N GLY A 74 8.50 -5.06 -4.27
CA GLY A 74 9.75 -4.58 -4.86
C GLY A 74 10.88 -4.26 -3.89
N ARG A 75 10.60 -4.05 -2.59
CA ARG A 75 11.63 -3.86 -1.54
C ARG A 75 11.21 -4.33 -0.14
N GLY A 76 9.91 -4.33 0.16
CA GLY A 76 9.36 -4.86 1.40
C GLY A 76 8.97 -3.84 2.48
N ASN A 77 9.24 -2.53 2.28
CA ASN A 77 8.96 -1.50 3.30
C ASN A 77 7.49 -1.43 3.73
N GLU A 78 6.56 -1.85 2.88
CA GLU A 78 5.14 -1.84 3.19
C GLU A 78 4.74 -2.96 4.15
N LEU A 79 5.54 -4.03 4.21
CA LEU A 79 5.32 -5.15 5.13
C LEU A 79 5.72 -4.80 6.56
N THR A 80 6.48 -3.72 6.77
CA THR A 80 6.93 -3.25 8.09
C THR A 80 6.11 -2.06 8.59
N ARG A 81 5.02 -1.71 7.90
CA ARG A 81 4.18 -0.52 8.18
C ARG A 81 2.78 -0.91 8.65
N ASP A 82 2.07 0.08 9.20
CA ASP A 82 0.79 -0.03 9.91
C ASP A 82 -0.27 -0.93 9.26
N GLY A 83 -0.32 -1.03 7.92
CA GLY A 83 -1.27 -1.91 7.24
C GLY A 83 -1.00 -3.41 7.46
N PHE A 84 0.26 -3.81 7.67
CA PHE A 84 0.68 -5.20 7.88
C PHE A 84 1.02 -5.51 9.34
N VAL A 85 1.22 -4.50 10.19
CA VAL A 85 1.51 -4.71 11.62
C VAL A 85 0.52 -5.68 12.28
N PRO A 86 -0.81 -5.58 12.09
CA PRO A 86 -1.77 -6.52 12.69
C PRO A 86 -1.57 -7.98 12.24
N VAL A 87 -1.02 -8.20 11.03
CA VAL A 87 -0.75 -9.54 10.51
C VAL A 87 0.37 -10.21 11.31
N TRP A 88 1.33 -9.43 11.79
CA TRP A 88 2.51 -9.93 12.51
C TRP A 88 2.38 -9.87 14.03
N SER A 89 1.68 -8.88 14.57
CA SER A 89 1.50 -8.70 16.02
C SER A 89 0.55 -9.73 16.63
N GLY A 90 -0.20 -10.48 15.82
CA GLY A 90 -1.27 -11.37 16.28
C GLY A 90 -2.50 -10.61 16.79
N GLU A 91 -2.57 -9.30 16.55
CA GLU A 91 -3.75 -8.49 16.86
C GLU A 91 -4.85 -8.77 15.82
N GLY A 92 -5.70 -9.75 16.14
CA GLY A 92 -6.83 -10.14 15.31
C GLY A 92 -6.67 -11.53 14.70
N ARG A 93 -7.37 -11.78 13.60
CA ARG A 93 -7.27 -13.06 12.89
C ARG A 93 -6.07 -13.03 11.94
N SER A 94 -4.99 -13.74 12.30
CA SER A 94 -3.89 -13.99 11.37
C SER A 94 -4.34 -14.93 10.25
N PRO A 95 -3.88 -14.73 9.00
CA PRO A 95 -4.11 -15.67 7.91
C PRO A 95 -3.51 -17.05 8.24
N ASP A 96 -4.17 -18.11 7.79
CA ASP A 96 -3.73 -19.50 8.00
C ASP A 96 -2.45 -19.82 7.22
N SER A 97 -2.23 -19.11 6.10
CA SER A 97 -1.03 -19.25 5.27
C SER A 97 -0.60 -17.89 4.72
N VAL A 98 0.68 -17.57 4.89
CA VAL A 98 1.32 -16.35 4.41
C VAL A 98 2.53 -16.73 3.55
N ARG A 99 2.57 -16.22 2.31
CA ARG A 99 3.68 -16.45 1.39
C ARG A 99 4.22 -15.11 0.90
N ILE A 100 5.51 -14.85 1.16
CA ILE A 100 6.16 -13.57 0.87
C ILE A 100 7.30 -13.77 -0.12
N LEU A 101 7.30 -12.99 -1.19
CA LEU A 101 8.35 -12.89 -2.19
C LEU A 101 9.02 -11.53 -2.08
N LEU A 102 10.29 -11.55 -1.67
CA LEU A 102 11.19 -10.41 -1.66
C LEU A 102 12.14 -10.49 -2.87
N PRO A 103 12.61 -9.36 -3.43
CA PRO A 103 13.62 -9.41 -4.48
C PRO A 103 14.89 -10.09 -3.95
N ASP A 104 15.62 -10.82 -4.79
CA ASP A 104 16.86 -11.47 -4.35
C ASP A 104 17.97 -10.43 -4.10
N PRO A 105 18.48 -10.33 -2.86
CA PRO A 105 19.56 -9.40 -2.54
C PRO A 105 20.93 -9.86 -3.04
N ARG A 106 21.06 -11.09 -3.53
CA ARG A 106 22.35 -11.59 -4.05
C ARG A 106 22.78 -10.81 -5.27
N THR A 107 24.06 -10.49 -5.30
CA THR A 107 24.72 -9.94 -6.48
C THR A 107 24.83 -11.07 -7.50
N SER A 108 24.27 -10.88 -8.70
CA SER A 108 24.59 -11.75 -9.82
C SER A 108 25.96 -11.33 -10.35
N GLU A 109 26.88 -12.30 -10.53
CA GLU A 109 28.26 -12.04 -10.98
C GLU A 109 28.35 -11.33 -12.35
N GLU A 110 27.24 -11.17 -13.07
CA GLU A 110 27.20 -10.62 -14.43
C GLU A 110 26.22 -9.45 -14.60
N GLY A 111 25.79 -8.79 -13.51
CA GLY A 111 24.87 -7.64 -13.60
C GLY A 111 23.49 -7.99 -14.19
N ARG A 112 23.12 -9.28 -14.17
CA ARG A 112 21.83 -9.80 -14.65
C ARG A 112 20.71 -9.68 -13.60
N SER A 113 21.04 -9.28 -12.37
CA SER A 113 20.06 -9.11 -11.30
C SER A 113 19.06 -8.01 -11.65
N TRP A 114 17.77 -8.34 -11.57
CA TRP A 114 16.70 -7.36 -11.76
C TRP A 114 16.68 -6.32 -10.64
N LEU A 115 17.18 -6.66 -9.45
CA LEU A 115 17.30 -5.72 -8.34
C LEU A 115 18.30 -4.61 -8.67
N GLU A 116 19.47 -4.95 -9.20
CA GLU A 116 20.50 -3.99 -9.60
C GLU A 116 20.06 -3.13 -10.79
N ARG A 117 19.32 -3.72 -11.74
CA ARG A 117 18.69 -2.93 -12.80
C ARG A 117 17.71 -1.91 -12.23
N ARG A 118 16.87 -2.31 -11.28
CA ARG A 118 15.92 -1.39 -10.64
C ARG A 118 16.62 -0.30 -9.84
N GLU A 119 17.69 -0.62 -9.14
CA GLU A 119 18.50 0.37 -8.42
C GLU A 119 19.06 1.42 -9.38
N ARG A 120 19.59 1.02 -10.54
CA ARG A 120 20.06 1.97 -11.57
C ARG A 120 18.97 2.92 -12.08
N GLU A 121 17.75 2.41 -12.27
CA GLU A 121 16.61 3.25 -12.66
C GLU A 121 16.23 4.25 -11.58
N LEU A 122 16.33 3.87 -10.31
CA LEU A 122 16.04 4.76 -9.17
C LEU A 122 17.15 5.79 -8.97
N LEU A 123 18.42 5.39 -9.09
CA LEU A 123 19.58 6.29 -9.03
C LEU A 123 19.49 7.41 -10.07
N ALA A 124 18.99 7.10 -11.28
CA ALA A 124 18.81 8.09 -12.33
C ALA A 124 17.68 9.10 -12.03
N ALA A 125 16.76 8.77 -11.14
CA ALA A 125 15.56 9.56 -10.86
C ALA A 125 15.57 10.25 -9.47
N ASP A 126 16.33 9.73 -8.51
CA ASP A 126 16.37 10.19 -7.13
C ASP A 126 17.82 10.31 -6.63
N PRO A 127 18.36 11.53 -6.47
CA PRO A 127 19.71 11.76 -5.97
C PRO A 127 19.96 11.24 -4.55
N GLY A 128 18.89 10.98 -3.78
CA GLY A 128 18.99 10.39 -2.44
C GLY A 128 19.23 8.88 -2.46
N PHE A 129 19.18 8.24 -3.63
CA PHE A 129 19.51 6.84 -3.80
C PHE A 129 21.02 6.67 -3.97
N HIS A 130 21.61 5.64 -3.36
CA HIS A 130 23.00 5.24 -3.61
C HIS A 130 23.08 3.75 -3.95
N ARG A 131 24.19 3.34 -4.55
CA ARG A 131 24.44 1.94 -4.91
C ARG A 131 24.41 1.07 -3.65
N GLY A 132 23.77 -0.09 -3.74
CA GLY A 132 23.60 -1.04 -2.64
C GLY A 132 22.42 -0.75 -1.71
N LEU A 133 21.86 0.46 -1.73
CA LEU A 133 20.77 0.83 -0.81
C LEU A 133 19.54 -0.06 -0.97
N LEU A 134 19.17 -0.44 -2.20
CA LEU A 134 17.97 -1.24 -2.40
C LEU A 134 18.13 -2.64 -1.80
N ARG A 135 19.33 -3.20 -1.91
CA ARG A 135 19.70 -4.49 -1.34
C ARG A 135 19.68 -4.46 0.18
N GLU A 136 20.26 -3.43 0.78
CA GLU A 136 20.24 -3.22 2.22
C GLU A 136 18.81 -3.10 2.74
N GLN A 137 17.94 -2.37 2.04
CA GLN A 137 16.51 -2.27 2.38
C GLN A 137 15.80 -3.63 2.31
N VAL A 138 16.05 -4.41 1.27
CA VAL A 138 15.49 -5.76 1.12
C VAL A 138 15.91 -6.65 2.29
N LEU A 139 17.20 -6.67 2.64
CA LEU A 139 17.73 -7.48 3.73
C LEU A 139 17.21 -7.01 5.10
N ALA A 140 17.14 -5.70 5.34
CA ALA A 140 16.55 -5.16 6.56
C ALA A 140 15.08 -5.59 6.72
N ASN A 141 14.27 -5.52 5.66
CA ASN A 141 12.89 -5.99 5.69
C ASN A 141 12.80 -7.51 5.85
N PHE A 142 13.71 -8.27 5.24
CA PHE A 142 13.79 -9.72 5.44
C PHE A 142 14.05 -10.05 6.92
N HIS A 143 15.05 -9.44 7.56
CA HIS A 143 15.36 -9.71 8.96
C HIS A 143 14.20 -9.33 9.88
N TYR A 144 13.54 -8.19 9.64
CA TYR A 144 12.34 -7.82 10.38
C TYR A 144 11.27 -8.90 10.25
N LEU A 145 10.96 -9.34 9.04
CA LEU A 145 9.93 -10.35 8.80
C LEU A 145 10.30 -11.69 9.42
N ALA A 146 11.54 -12.13 9.27
CA ALA A 146 12.01 -13.40 9.82
C ALA A 146 11.86 -13.46 11.35
N GLU A 147 12.14 -12.35 12.05
CA GLU A 147 11.91 -12.27 13.49
C GLU A 147 10.42 -12.12 13.83
N ALA A 148 9.68 -11.29 13.10
CA ALA A 148 8.25 -11.06 13.32
C ALA A 148 7.39 -12.32 13.07
N THR A 149 7.85 -13.23 12.21
CA THR A 149 7.15 -14.47 11.88
C THR A 149 7.77 -15.69 12.56
N LYS A 150 8.70 -15.48 13.51
CA LYS A 150 9.37 -16.56 14.23
C LYS A 150 8.36 -17.37 15.04
N GLY A 151 8.29 -18.67 14.76
CA GLY A 151 7.30 -19.56 15.38
C GLY A 151 5.94 -19.62 14.66
N SER A 152 5.71 -18.83 13.60
CA SER A 152 4.55 -18.97 12.74
C SER A 152 4.80 -20.08 11.71
N SER A 153 4.16 -21.24 11.89
CA SER A 153 4.28 -22.38 10.95
C SER A 153 3.61 -22.13 9.59
N GLY A 154 2.74 -21.12 9.50
CA GLY A 154 2.01 -20.77 8.28
C GLY A 154 2.73 -19.78 7.37
N THR A 155 3.90 -19.26 7.75
CA THR A 155 4.58 -18.20 7.00
C THR A 155 5.84 -18.70 6.29
N GLU A 156 5.89 -18.49 4.97
CA GLU A 156 7.05 -18.77 4.14
C GLU A 156 7.55 -17.49 3.45
N ILE A 157 8.87 -17.27 3.48
CA ILE A 157 9.53 -16.17 2.79
C ILE A 157 10.49 -16.75 1.75
N ARG A 158 10.46 -16.22 0.53
CA ARG A 158 11.36 -16.58 -0.58
C ARG A 158 11.91 -15.33 -1.26
N PHE A 159 13.04 -15.50 -1.93
CA PHE A 159 13.65 -14.50 -2.77
C PHE A 159 13.39 -14.78 -4.25
N TYR A 160 13.10 -13.75 -5.04
CA TYR A 160 12.87 -13.87 -6.49
C TYR A 160 13.75 -12.93 -7.30
N ASP A 161 14.14 -13.33 -8.50
CA ASP A 161 14.87 -12.49 -9.45
C ASP A 161 14.09 -12.37 -10.77
N LEU A 162 13.10 -11.48 -10.77
CA LEU A 162 12.24 -11.17 -11.93
C LEU A 162 12.11 -9.65 -12.08
N PRO A 163 11.70 -9.16 -13.26
CA PRO A 163 11.48 -7.74 -13.49
C PRO A 163 10.64 -7.10 -12.39
N ASN A 164 11.21 -6.10 -11.71
CA ASN A 164 10.57 -5.41 -10.59
C ASN A 164 9.60 -4.33 -11.10
N LEU A 165 8.57 -4.77 -11.83
CA LEU A 165 7.61 -3.92 -12.54
C LEU A 165 6.30 -3.73 -11.77
N TYR A 166 6.04 -4.56 -10.78
CA TYR A 166 4.79 -4.54 -10.05
C TYR A 166 4.96 -5.08 -8.63
N ARG A 167 3.99 -4.73 -7.78
CA ARG A 167 3.73 -5.39 -6.50
C ARG A 167 2.37 -6.05 -6.55
N ILE A 168 2.30 -7.26 -6.00
CA ILE A 168 1.08 -8.03 -5.84
C ILE A 168 0.88 -8.25 -4.34
N ILE A 169 -0.28 -7.84 -3.83
CA ILE A 169 -0.76 -8.29 -2.52
C ILE A 169 -2.11 -8.95 -2.78
N ALA A 170 -2.19 -10.26 -2.59
CA ALA A 170 -3.38 -11.05 -2.87
C ALA A 170 -3.86 -11.77 -1.61
N THR A 171 -5.17 -11.83 -1.47
CA THR A 171 -5.92 -12.61 -0.46
C THR A 171 -6.87 -13.55 -1.18
N ASP A 172 -7.61 -14.38 -0.44
CA ASP A 172 -8.62 -15.29 -0.99
C ASP A 172 -9.77 -14.61 -1.75
N ASN A 173 -9.92 -13.29 -1.61
CA ASN A 173 -11.02 -12.55 -2.22
C ASN A 173 -10.58 -11.41 -3.14
N THR A 174 -9.40 -10.83 -2.92
CA THR A 174 -9.00 -9.58 -3.56
C THR A 174 -7.52 -9.58 -3.92
N VAL A 175 -7.16 -8.94 -5.04
CA VAL A 175 -5.77 -8.60 -5.35
C VAL A 175 -5.59 -7.10 -5.46
N PHE A 176 -4.49 -6.61 -4.91
CA PHE A 176 -3.98 -5.25 -5.04
C PHE A 176 -2.71 -5.31 -5.90
N LEU A 177 -2.84 -4.89 -7.16
CA LEU A 177 -1.76 -4.86 -8.13
C LEU A 177 -1.27 -3.42 -8.28
N THR A 178 -0.08 -3.12 -7.74
CA THR A 178 0.59 -1.84 -7.98
C THR A 178 1.49 -1.95 -9.20
N LEU A 179 1.35 -1.06 -10.18
CA LEU A 179 2.19 -1.05 -11.39
C LEU A 179 3.27 0.03 -11.25
N TYR A 180 4.52 -0.38 -11.06
CA TYR A 180 5.61 0.56 -10.88
C TYR A 180 5.91 1.30 -12.18
N ARG A 181 6.18 2.60 -12.04
CA ARG A 181 6.69 3.42 -13.14
C ARG A 181 8.21 3.50 -13.07
N ASN A 182 8.84 3.70 -14.22
CA ASN A 182 10.26 3.98 -14.32
C ASN A 182 10.58 5.23 -13.49
N GLY A 183 11.61 5.16 -12.65
CA GLY A 183 12.04 6.28 -11.80
C GLY A 183 11.06 6.74 -10.72
N ALA A 184 9.93 6.06 -10.51
CA ALA A 184 8.96 6.45 -9.49
C ALA A 184 9.00 5.52 -8.27
N HIS A 185 8.79 6.10 -7.09
CA HIS A 185 8.54 5.35 -5.85
C HIS A 185 7.20 4.61 -5.92
N GLY A 186 7.18 3.36 -5.44
CA GLY A 186 6.00 2.49 -5.50
C GLY A 186 4.73 3.06 -4.83
N ARG A 187 4.89 3.88 -3.78
CA ARG A 187 3.76 4.55 -3.09
C ARG A 187 2.98 5.52 -3.99
N HIS A 188 3.65 6.13 -4.96
CA HIS A 188 3.05 7.07 -5.93
C HIS A 188 2.60 6.37 -7.22
N SER A 189 2.72 5.05 -7.29
CA SER A 189 2.31 4.26 -8.45
C SER A 189 0.83 3.90 -8.38
N PRO A 190 0.15 3.76 -9.53
CA PRO A 190 -1.25 3.36 -9.56
C PRO A 190 -1.45 1.95 -8.99
N CYS A 191 -2.55 1.76 -8.28
CA CYS A 191 -2.93 0.48 -7.69
C CYS A 191 -4.29 0.03 -8.22
N ILE A 192 -4.34 -1.15 -8.83
CA ILE A 192 -5.55 -1.77 -9.37
C ILE A 192 -6.02 -2.81 -8.36
N VAL A 193 -7.29 -2.71 -7.97
CA VAL A 193 -7.94 -3.66 -7.08
C VAL A 193 -8.89 -4.52 -7.91
N ALA A 194 -8.73 -5.83 -7.84
CA ALA A 194 -9.55 -6.79 -8.58
C ALA A 194 -10.09 -7.89 -7.66
N HIS A 195 -11.32 -8.33 -7.92
CA HIS A 195 -12.01 -9.36 -7.15
C HIS A 195 -11.60 -10.77 -7.60
N ARG A 196 -11.75 -11.78 -6.74
CA ARG A 196 -11.51 -13.20 -7.06
C ARG A 196 -12.22 -13.73 -8.30
N SER A 197 -13.32 -13.11 -8.71
CA SER A 197 -14.09 -13.50 -9.90
C SER A 197 -13.56 -12.87 -11.19
N SER A 198 -12.40 -12.21 -11.16
CA SER A 198 -11.85 -11.46 -12.28
C SER A 198 -10.65 -12.15 -12.92
N ARG A 199 -10.51 -12.03 -14.24
CA ARG A 199 -9.33 -12.54 -14.94
C ARG A 199 -8.03 -11.86 -14.48
N LEU A 200 -8.11 -10.61 -14.04
CA LEU A 200 -6.94 -9.89 -13.52
C LEU A 200 -6.45 -10.49 -12.20
N TYR A 201 -7.36 -10.96 -11.35
CA TYR A 201 -7.02 -11.70 -10.14
C TYR A 201 -6.31 -13.01 -10.48
N ASP A 202 -6.85 -13.80 -11.40
CA ASP A 202 -6.22 -15.05 -11.84
C ASP A 202 -4.85 -14.81 -12.46
N PHE A 203 -4.71 -13.77 -13.27
CA PHE A 203 -3.45 -13.36 -13.88
C PHE A 203 -2.41 -12.99 -12.82
N ALA A 204 -2.79 -12.17 -11.83
CA ALA A 204 -1.88 -11.79 -10.74
C ALA A 204 -1.46 -13.00 -9.89
N LEU A 205 -2.37 -13.93 -9.63
CA LEU A 205 -2.03 -15.18 -8.94
C LEU A 205 -1.12 -16.08 -9.77
N ARG A 206 -1.28 -16.12 -11.09
CA ARG A 206 -0.39 -16.86 -11.98
C ARG A 206 1.01 -16.28 -11.97
N ILE A 207 1.15 -14.96 -12.04
CA ILE A 207 2.45 -14.28 -11.89
C ILE A 207 3.10 -14.65 -10.56
N PHE A 208 2.34 -14.55 -9.46
CA PHE A 208 2.84 -14.89 -8.13
C PHE A 208 3.29 -16.36 -8.08
N ALA A 209 2.50 -17.29 -8.60
CA ALA A 209 2.83 -18.71 -8.62
C ALA A 209 4.11 -18.99 -9.41
N THR A 210 4.26 -18.42 -10.60
CA THR A 210 5.49 -18.53 -11.39
C THR A 210 6.70 -17.98 -10.65
N ALA A 211 6.57 -16.82 -10.02
CA ALA A 211 7.64 -16.23 -9.22
C ALA A 211 7.98 -17.07 -7.98
N TRP A 212 6.96 -17.69 -7.36
CA TRP A 212 7.10 -18.55 -6.18
C TRP A 212 7.84 -19.85 -6.50
N GLU A 213 7.51 -20.47 -7.63
CA GLU A 213 8.12 -21.69 -8.13
C GLU A 213 9.60 -21.48 -8.48
N SER A 214 9.94 -20.32 -9.09
CA SER A 214 11.33 -19.94 -9.37
C SER A 214 12.06 -19.35 -8.15
N GLY A 215 11.35 -19.05 -7.07
CA GLY A 215 11.89 -18.34 -5.93
C GLY A 215 12.79 -19.23 -5.06
N ARG A 216 13.95 -18.72 -4.66
CA ARG A 216 14.84 -19.44 -3.74
C ARG A 216 14.41 -19.24 -2.29
N THR A 217 14.63 -20.24 -1.45
CA THR A 217 14.52 -20.08 0.00
C THR A 217 15.73 -19.29 0.53
N PRO A 218 15.55 -18.47 1.57
CA PRO A 218 16.66 -17.89 2.33
C PRO A 218 17.56 -18.99 2.88
N ASP A 219 18.87 -18.77 2.92
CA ASP A 219 19.81 -19.67 3.58
C ASP A 219 20.51 -18.99 4.77
N GLN A 220 21.48 -19.69 5.36
CA GLN A 220 22.18 -19.21 6.55
C GLN A 220 22.94 -17.89 6.30
N ALA A 221 23.40 -17.64 5.07
CA ALA A 221 24.11 -16.41 4.74
C ALA A 221 23.17 -15.20 4.77
N ASP A 222 21.91 -15.36 4.34
CA ASP A 222 20.92 -14.29 4.36
C ASP A 222 20.41 -13.98 5.78
N LEU A 223 20.48 -14.95 6.70
CA LEU A 223 20.02 -14.82 8.09
C LEU A 223 21.01 -14.07 8.99
N LEU A 224 22.27 -13.98 8.59
CA LEU A 224 23.27 -13.23 9.35
C LEU A 224 22.96 -11.73 9.25
N PRO A 225 22.80 -11.02 10.38
CA PRO A 225 22.55 -9.59 10.34
C PRO A 225 23.74 -8.90 9.65
N HIS A 226 23.45 -8.11 8.61
CA HIS A 226 24.47 -7.24 8.03
C HIS A 226 25.00 -6.32 9.12
N ARG A 227 26.31 -6.40 9.38
CA ARG A 227 27.07 -5.66 10.39
C ARG A 227 27.09 -4.12 10.21
N GLY A 228 26.17 -3.55 9.42
CA GLY A 228 26.20 -2.16 8.96
C GLY A 228 25.02 -1.27 9.35
N LEU A 229 24.05 -1.74 10.13
CA LEU A 229 23.02 -0.84 10.67
C LEU A 229 23.57 -0.15 11.94
N PRO A 230 23.66 1.19 12.00
CA PRO A 230 23.88 1.85 13.29
C PRO A 230 22.71 1.49 14.21
N ARG A 231 23.03 1.01 15.41
CA ARG A 231 22.06 0.88 16.50
C ARG A 231 21.40 2.24 16.69
N ILE A 232 20.15 2.37 16.25
CA ILE A 232 19.28 3.45 16.73
C ILE A 232 18.94 3.10 18.18
N GLY A 233 19.55 3.84 19.11
CA GLY A 233 19.14 3.87 20.52
C GLY A 233 19.72 2.77 21.40
N SER A 234 21.00 2.89 21.77
CA SER A 234 21.44 2.47 23.09
C SER A 234 22.36 3.55 23.62
N GLU A 235 21.79 4.50 24.35
CA GLU A 235 22.56 5.43 25.17
C GLU A 235 23.42 4.62 26.13
N ASP A 236 24.74 4.77 25.98
CA ASP A 236 25.68 4.50 27.05
C ASP A 236 25.39 5.48 28.18
N HIS A 237 24.77 4.99 29.25
CA HIS A 237 24.83 5.61 30.56
C HIS A 237 25.44 4.61 31.55
N ARG A 238 26.76 4.69 31.70
CA ARG A 238 27.45 4.34 32.94
C ARG A 238 27.90 5.62 33.60
N GLY A 239 27.47 5.82 34.86
CA GLY A 239 28.21 6.65 35.81
C GLY A 239 27.39 7.67 36.59
N GLY A 240 26.60 7.18 37.55
CA GLY A 240 26.51 7.71 38.92
C GLY A 240 26.15 9.18 39.15
N SER A 241 24.97 9.42 39.70
CA SER A 241 24.85 10.03 41.04
C SER A 241 23.42 9.93 41.58
N ASP A 242 23.38 9.69 42.88
CA ASP A 242 22.24 9.54 43.78
C ASP A 242 21.17 10.63 43.68
N HIS A 243 19.89 10.23 43.63
CA HIS A 243 18.88 10.49 44.68
C HIS A 243 17.46 10.05 44.23
N PRO A 244 16.55 9.71 45.17
CA PRO A 244 15.42 8.84 44.91
C PRO A 244 14.16 9.61 44.48
N PHE A 245 13.46 9.15 43.45
CA PHE A 245 12.08 9.54 43.18
C PHE A 245 11.11 8.58 43.87
N PRO A 246 10.05 9.08 44.54
CA PRO A 246 9.04 8.24 45.17
C PRO A 246 8.03 7.71 44.14
N PRO A 247 7.31 6.62 44.44
CA PRO A 247 6.32 6.05 43.53
C PRO A 247 5.00 6.84 43.61
N LEU A 248 4.38 7.07 42.45
CA LEU A 248 2.98 7.53 42.40
C LEU A 248 2.11 6.46 41.77
N SER A 249 1.28 5.87 42.64
CA SER A 249 0.11 5.06 42.32
C SER A 249 -0.94 5.85 41.52
N PRO A 250 -1.88 5.17 40.85
CA PRO A 250 -2.77 5.77 39.86
C PRO A 250 -3.97 6.44 40.52
N ARG A 251 -4.44 7.57 39.95
CA ARG A 251 -5.70 8.20 40.36
C ARG A 251 -6.61 8.47 39.16
N SER A 252 -7.81 7.96 39.32
CA SER A 252 -9.00 8.07 38.48
C SER A 252 -9.62 9.47 38.48
N ALA A 253 -10.54 9.65 37.52
CA ALA A 253 -11.74 10.52 37.53
C ALA A 253 -11.69 11.90 36.84
N SER A 254 -12.27 11.91 35.63
CA SER A 254 -13.47 12.67 35.21
C SER A 254 -13.43 14.19 34.92
N PRO A 255 -14.34 14.67 34.04
CA PRO A 255 -14.15 15.86 33.20
C PRO A 255 -15.04 17.05 33.58
N SER A 256 -14.70 18.25 33.07
CA SER A 256 -15.57 19.46 32.98
C SER A 256 -14.84 20.59 32.23
N PRO A 257 -15.51 21.68 31.81
CA PRO A 257 -16.77 21.77 31.06
C PRO A 257 -16.69 22.74 29.86
N VAL A 258 -17.73 22.72 29.03
CA VAL A 258 -18.02 23.64 27.92
C VAL A 258 -18.47 25.02 28.44
N PRO A 259 -18.07 26.15 27.85
CA PRO A 259 -18.74 27.42 28.06
C PRO A 259 -19.72 27.72 26.92
N GLY A 260 -20.98 27.96 27.28
CA GLY A 260 -21.96 28.68 26.47
C GLY A 260 -22.19 30.07 27.06
N ASN A 261 -22.34 31.09 26.20
CA ASN A 261 -23.03 32.35 26.51
C ASN A 261 -23.35 33.04 25.15
N THR A 262 -24.58 32.99 24.62
CA THR A 262 -25.72 33.89 24.83
C THR A 262 -25.40 35.39 24.89
N GLY A 263 -25.81 36.12 23.85
CA GLY A 263 -25.95 37.58 23.81
C GLY A 263 -27.10 37.95 22.87
N ALA A 264 -28.18 38.49 23.44
CA ALA A 264 -29.43 38.90 22.81
C ALA A 264 -29.36 40.39 22.35
N PRO A 265 -30.37 40.92 21.64
CA PRO A 265 -30.26 42.15 20.85
C PRO A 265 -30.62 43.42 21.64
N ALA A 266 -30.12 44.57 21.15
CA ALA A 266 -30.53 45.90 21.59
C ALA A 266 -31.26 46.63 20.45
N SER A 267 -32.36 47.26 20.83
CA SER A 267 -33.28 48.07 20.04
C SER A 267 -32.85 49.55 19.98
N GLU A 268 -33.45 50.27 19.02
CA GLU A 268 -33.59 51.75 18.90
C GLU A 268 -32.28 52.51 18.55
N ASP A 269 -32.23 53.37 17.52
CA ASP A 269 -33.10 54.53 17.34
C ASP A 269 -33.11 55.07 15.89
N GLN A 270 -34.18 55.77 15.54
CA GLN A 270 -34.43 56.56 14.31
C GLN A 270 -33.73 57.95 14.42
N PRO A 271 -33.58 58.77 13.36
CA PRO A 271 -34.59 59.14 12.35
C PRO A 271 -34.23 58.92 10.87
#